data_AF-A0A954UM87-F1
#
_entry.id   AF-A0A954UM87-F1
#
_cell.length_a   1.000
_cell.length_b   1.000
_cell.length_c   1.000
_cell.angle_alpha   90.00
_cell.angle_beta   90.00
_cell.angle_gamma   90.00
#
_symmetry.space_group_name_H-M   'P 1'
#
loop_
_entity.id
_entity.type
_entity.pdbx_description
1 polymer ?
#
loop_
_entity_poly.entity_id
_entity_poly.type
_entity_poly.pdbx_seq_one_letter_code
_entity_poly.pdbx_strand_id
1 'polypeptide(L)'
;QNCFTVLSVFGGTRWVDVDQLSRLDYNGRDFTNGRVIDHTEMNGFGLRMGTEGRWKMAHGISVFGSLAGGLTYGRFHTTAFEDNLDSTIVITDISQSYDQAIANLETRLGMSATWRNVVVSAGYELNDWFGLAERSVFTGTTERGGLATISDDILLEGFFLQVAMGW
;
A
#
# COMPACT_ATOMS: atom_id res chain seq x y z
N GLN A 1 25.69 -30.90 11.05
CA GLN A 1 25.43 -29.44 11.09
C GLN A 1 24.13 -29.26 11.86
N ASN A 2 24.12 -28.41 12.90
CA ASN A 2 22.94 -28.24 13.74
C ASN A 2 21.94 -27.32 13.05
N CYS A 3 20.71 -27.80 12.83
CA CYS A 3 19.58 -26.96 12.48
C CYS A 3 19.18 -26.16 13.73
N PHE A 4 19.03 -24.85 13.59
CA PHE A 4 18.56 -24.00 14.67
C PHE A 4 17.67 -22.88 14.14
N THR A 5 16.78 -22.43 15.00
CA THR A 5 15.86 -21.34 14.73
C THR A 5 16.38 -20.07 15.37
N VAL A 6 16.38 -18.98 14.59
CA VAL A 6 16.68 -17.63 15.07
C VAL A 6 15.39 -16.84 15.01
N LEU A 7 15.05 -16.15 16.10
CA LEU A 7 13.98 -15.18 16.14
C LEU A 7 14.60 -13.81 16.39
N SER A 8 14.28 -12.85 15.52
CA SER A 8 14.75 -11.49 15.59
C SER A 8 13.56 -10.54 15.67
N VAL A 9 13.68 -9.50 16.50
CA VAL A 9 12.75 -8.35 16.52
C VAL A 9 13.42 -7.19 15.79
N PHE A 10 12.63 -6.37 15.11
CA PHE A 10 13.12 -5.16 14.47
C PHE A 10 12.10 -4.03 14.63
N GLY A 11 12.61 -2.80 14.61
CA GLY A 11 11.80 -1.60 14.65
C GLY A 11 12.52 -0.43 14.01
N GLY A 12 11.76 0.55 13.54
CA GLY A 12 12.31 1.74 12.92
C GLY A 12 11.22 2.75 12.55
N THR A 13 11.67 3.83 11.95
CA THR A 13 10.80 4.86 11.38
C THR A 13 10.59 4.62 9.91
N ARG A 14 9.48 5.12 9.37
CA ARG A 14 9.15 5.07 7.94
C ARG A 14 8.74 6.46 7.48
N TRP A 15 9.21 6.87 6.33
CA TRP A 15 8.65 7.96 5.54
C TRP A 15 7.89 7.36 4.36
N VAL A 16 6.73 7.92 4.04
CA VAL A 16 5.84 7.47 2.98
C VAL A 16 5.49 8.66 2.11
N ASP A 17 5.58 8.45 0.80
CA ASP A 17 5.20 9.39 -0.24
C ASP A 17 4.42 8.59 -1.29
N VAL A 18 3.15 8.91 -1.49
CA VAL A 18 2.24 8.23 -2.42
C VAL A 18 1.72 9.26 -3.40
N ASP A 19 1.76 8.90 -4.68
CA ASP A 19 1.14 9.65 -5.76
C ASP A 19 0.36 8.62 -6.59
N GLN A 20 -0.97 8.75 -6.60
CA GLN A 20 -1.88 7.82 -7.27
C GLN A 20 -2.80 8.59 -8.22
N LEU A 21 -2.69 8.30 -9.51
CA LEU A 21 -3.62 8.75 -10.53
C LEU A 21 -4.49 7.58 -11.00
N SER A 22 -5.80 7.71 -10.82
CA SER A 22 -6.81 6.78 -11.31
C SER A 22 -7.62 7.43 -12.43
N ARG A 23 -7.90 6.66 -13.48
CA ARG A 23 -8.77 7.09 -14.57
C ARG A 23 -9.73 5.97 -14.93
N LEU A 24 -11.02 6.29 -14.92
CA LEU A 24 -12.09 5.39 -15.32
C LEU A 24 -12.95 6.06 -16.39
N ASP A 25 -12.97 5.47 -17.57
CA ASP A 25 -13.88 5.87 -18.64
C ASP A 25 -15.10 4.91 -18.60
N TYR A 26 -16.33 5.43 -18.58
CA TYR A 26 -17.55 4.64 -18.42
C TYR A 26 -18.69 5.09 -19.34
N ASN A 27 -19.61 4.17 -19.63
CA ASN A 27 -20.87 4.45 -20.32
C ASN A 27 -22.03 4.09 -19.37
N GLY A 28 -22.82 5.09 -18.98
CA GLY A 28 -23.97 4.96 -18.11
C GLY A 28 -25.29 4.87 -18.89
N ARG A 29 -26.41 4.69 -18.16
CA ARG A 29 -27.75 4.69 -18.76
C ARG A 29 -28.20 6.08 -19.22
N ASP A 30 -27.83 7.11 -18.43
CA ASP A 30 -28.20 8.51 -18.66
C ASP A 30 -27.03 9.36 -19.19
N PHE A 31 -25.81 8.80 -19.24
CA PHE A 31 -24.59 9.47 -19.71
C PHE A 31 -23.83 8.57 -20.68
N THR A 32 -23.50 9.09 -21.86
CA THR A 32 -22.59 8.43 -22.81
C THR A 32 -21.23 9.10 -22.68
N ASN A 33 -20.15 8.32 -22.60
CA ASN A 33 -18.77 8.76 -22.49
C ASN A 33 -18.44 9.56 -21.20
N GLY A 34 -18.84 9.06 -20.02
CA GLY A 34 -18.39 9.62 -18.75
C GLY A 34 -16.91 9.30 -18.49
N ARG A 35 -16.18 10.22 -17.86
CA ARG A 35 -14.79 10.04 -17.45
C ARG A 35 -14.61 10.57 -16.04
N VAL A 36 -14.07 9.72 -15.17
CA VAL A 36 -13.66 10.06 -13.79
C VAL A 36 -12.15 10.01 -13.72
N ILE A 37 -11.54 11.08 -13.22
CA ILE A 37 -10.12 11.20 -12.94
C ILE A 37 -9.99 11.51 -11.45
N ASP A 38 -9.38 10.60 -10.71
CA ASP A 38 -9.09 10.77 -9.29
C ASP A 38 -7.58 10.83 -9.10
N HIS A 39 -7.11 11.84 -8.37
CA HIS A 39 -5.70 11.99 -8.01
C HIS A 39 -5.59 12.09 -6.49
N THR A 40 -4.78 11.22 -5.90
CA THR A 40 -4.53 11.17 -4.46
C THR A 40 -3.03 11.26 -4.21
N GLU A 41 -2.63 12.24 -3.43
CA GLU A 41 -1.28 12.41 -2.91
C GLU A 41 -1.27 12.22 -1.40
N MET A 42 -0.24 11.55 -0.87
CA MET A 42 -0.03 11.39 0.56
C MET A 42 1.45 11.54 0.91
N ASN A 43 1.75 12.38 1.89
CA ASN A 43 3.07 12.40 2.53
C ASN A 43 2.93 12.15 4.03
N GLY A 44 3.72 11.23 4.56
CA GLY A 44 3.59 10.83 5.96
C GLY A 44 4.86 10.29 6.59
N PHE A 45 4.84 10.27 7.93
CA PHE A 45 5.89 9.69 8.74
C PHE A 45 5.28 8.74 9.77
N GLY A 46 5.98 7.65 10.06
CA GLY A 46 5.43 6.57 10.83
C GLY A 46 6.48 5.74 11.57
N LEU A 47 5.95 4.82 12.36
CA LEU A 47 6.72 3.79 13.04
C LEU A 47 6.38 2.43 12.44
N ARG A 48 7.38 1.55 12.40
CA ARG A 48 7.25 0.17 11.95
C ARG A 48 7.96 -0.72 12.95
N MET A 49 7.33 -1.84 13.28
CA MET A 49 7.91 -2.89 14.12
C MET A 49 7.52 -4.26 13.63
N GLY A 50 8.37 -5.26 13.86
CA GLY A 50 8.12 -6.59 13.39
C GLY A 50 9.04 -7.65 13.97
N THR A 51 8.80 -8.86 13.50
CA THR A 51 9.54 -10.06 13.87
C THR A 51 9.96 -10.81 12.61
N GLU A 52 11.12 -11.44 12.66
CA GLU A 52 11.58 -12.40 11.65
C GLU A 52 11.98 -13.70 12.34
N GLY A 53 11.33 -14.79 11.94
CA GLY A 53 11.75 -16.14 12.27
C GLY A 53 12.55 -16.73 11.11
N ARG A 54 13.73 -17.29 11.39
CA ARG A 54 14.58 -17.95 10.41
C ARG A 54 14.95 -19.34 10.87
N TRP A 55 14.58 -20.34 10.08
CA TRP A 55 14.99 -21.72 10.26
C TRP A 55 16.20 -22.02 9.40
N LYS A 56 17.37 -22.17 10.03
CA LYS A 56 18.61 -22.54 9.33
C LYS A 56 18.64 -24.04 9.05
N MET A 57 18.84 -24.35 7.77
CA MET A 57 19.06 -25.69 7.24
C MET A 57 20.55 -25.90 6.98
N ALA A 58 20.91 -27.08 6.47
CA ALA A 58 22.28 -27.38 6.08
C ALA A 58 22.73 -26.51 4.88
N HIS A 59 24.05 -26.41 4.68
CA HIS A 59 24.67 -25.74 3.53
C HIS A 59 24.35 -24.25 3.38
N GLY A 60 24.07 -23.54 4.47
CA GLY A 60 23.84 -22.08 4.44
C GLY A 60 22.47 -21.68 3.86
N ILE A 61 21.57 -22.64 3.65
CA ILE A 61 20.18 -22.39 3.26
C ILE A 61 19.35 -22.13 4.51
N SER A 62 18.39 -21.22 4.43
CA SER A 62 17.39 -21.04 5.47
C SER A 62 16.02 -20.67 4.90
N VAL A 63 14.97 -21.10 5.58
CA VAL A 63 13.61 -20.61 5.34
C VAL A 63 13.34 -19.52 6.35
N PHE A 64 12.67 -18.45 5.94
CA PHE A 64 12.31 -17.37 6.84
C PHE A 64 10.88 -16.93 6.64
N GLY A 65 10.32 -16.37 7.70
CA GLY A 65 9.07 -15.64 7.68
C GLY A 65 9.21 -14.38 8.51
N SER A 66 8.61 -13.28 8.05
CA SER A 66 8.55 -12.04 8.81
C SER A 66 7.14 -11.50 8.84
N LEU A 67 6.78 -10.89 9.96
CA LEU A 67 5.54 -10.16 10.15
C LEU A 67 5.90 -8.79 10.74
N ALA A 68 5.44 -7.72 10.11
CA ALA A 68 5.62 -6.36 10.59
C ALA A 68 4.31 -5.59 10.52
N GLY A 69 4.09 -4.73 11.50
CA GLY A 69 3.01 -3.75 11.50
C GLY A 69 3.57 -2.36 11.59
N GLY A 70 2.85 -1.39 11.04
CA GLY A 70 3.21 0.01 11.13
C GLY A 70 2.01 0.91 11.31
N LEU A 71 2.30 2.12 11.79
CA LEU A 71 1.35 3.22 11.87
C LEU A 71 2.03 4.44 11.26
N THR A 72 1.41 5.02 10.25
CA THR A 72 1.90 6.21 9.54
C THR A 72 0.88 7.32 9.70
N TYR A 73 1.31 8.49 10.16
CA TYR A 73 0.49 9.70 10.16
C TYR A 73 0.94 10.58 9.00
N GLY A 74 -0.02 11.02 8.18
CA GLY A 74 0.29 11.79 6.99
C GLY A 74 -0.84 12.73 6.60
N ARG A 75 -0.49 13.64 5.69
CA ARG A 75 -1.44 14.53 5.04
C ARG A 75 -1.79 13.96 3.68
N PHE A 76 -3.08 13.96 3.41
CA PHE A 76 -3.66 13.57 2.13
C PHE A 76 -4.14 14.80 1.37
N HIS A 77 -3.96 14.78 0.06
CA HIS A 77 -4.58 15.69 -0.88
C HIS A 77 -5.27 14.86 -1.96
N THR A 78 -6.59 14.95 -2.05
CA THR A 78 -7.39 14.18 -3.00
C THR A 78 -8.16 15.14 -3.89
N THR A 79 -8.05 14.97 -5.21
CA THR A 79 -8.88 15.67 -6.20
C THR A 79 -9.65 14.65 -7.03
N ALA A 80 -10.96 14.86 -7.16
CA ALA A 80 -11.85 14.05 -7.99
C ALA A 80 -12.48 14.96 -9.06
N PHE A 81 -12.25 14.61 -10.32
CA PHE A 81 -12.76 15.33 -11.47
C PHE A 81 -13.59 14.38 -12.34
N GLU A 82 -14.83 14.75 -12.63
CA GLU A 82 -15.71 14.00 -13.52
C GLU A 82 -16.23 14.89 -14.64
N ASP A 83 -16.05 14.45 -15.88
CA ASP A 83 -16.61 15.10 -17.06
C ASP A 83 -17.25 14.11 -18.03
N ASN A 84 -17.99 14.65 -18.99
CA ASN A 84 -18.22 13.94 -20.25
C ASN A 84 -16.96 14.09 -21.10
N LEU A 85 -16.46 13.03 -21.74
CA LEU A 85 -15.15 12.89 -22.42
C LEU A 85 -14.75 14.06 -23.36
N ASP A 86 -15.70 14.89 -23.78
CA ASP A 86 -15.50 16.13 -24.55
C ASP A 86 -15.26 17.39 -23.68
N SER A 87 -15.17 17.25 -22.35
CA SER A 87 -15.05 18.30 -21.34
C SER A 87 -16.12 19.41 -21.41
N THR A 88 -17.22 19.15 -22.12
CA THR A 88 -18.29 20.12 -22.36
C THR A 88 -19.17 20.35 -21.11
N ILE A 89 -19.23 19.37 -20.21
CA ILE A 89 -19.97 19.44 -18.95
C ILE A 89 -19.07 18.86 -17.85
N VAL A 90 -18.70 19.70 -16.89
CA VAL A 90 -18.10 19.27 -15.62
C VAL A 90 -19.23 18.75 -14.74
N ILE A 91 -19.18 17.47 -14.42
CA ILE A 91 -20.15 16.81 -13.55
C ILE A 91 -19.72 17.04 -12.10
N THR A 92 -18.42 16.92 -11.82
CA THR A 92 -17.83 17.07 -10.49
C THR A 92 -16.42 17.65 -10.58
N ASP A 93 -16.09 18.56 -9.68
CA ASP A 93 -14.72 19.00 -9.39
C ASP A 93 -14.61 19.24 -7.87
N ILE A 94 -13.94 18.33 -7.17
CA ILE A 94 -13.81 18.36 -5.72
C ILE A 94 -12.33 18.19 -5.37
N SER A 95 -11.84 19.07 -4.51
CA SER A 95 -10.54 18.94 -3.85
C SER A 95 -10.73 18.90 -2.35
N GLN A 96 -10.07 17.96 -1.69
CA GLN A 96 -10.08 17.81 -0.24
C GLN A 96 -8.67 17.59 0.29
N SER A 97 -8.44 18.02 1.53
CA SER A 97 -7.19 17.77 2.24
C SER A 97 -7.50 17.50 3.70
N TYR A 98 -6.85 16.46 4.22
CA TYR A 98 -7.05 16.02 5.60
C TYR A 98 -5.79 15.32 6.09
N ASP A 99 -5.67 15.19 7.41
CA ASP A 99 -4.60 14.44 8.03
C ASP A 99 -5.19 13.16 8.64
N GLN A 100 -4.54 12.02 8.42
CA GLN A 100 -5.03 10.72 8.89
C GLN A 100 -3.88 9.80 9.32
N ALA A 101 -4.18 8.95 10.30
CA ALA A 101 -3.33 7.83 10.68
C ALA A 101 -3.76 6.57 9.91
N ILE A 102 -2.78 5.90 9.31
CA ILE A 102 -2.95 4.73 8.44
C ILE A 102 -2.17 3.59 9.08
N ALA A 103 -2.85 2.48 9.32
CA ALA A 103 -2.20 1.27 9.77
C ALA A 103 -1.78 0.44 8.56
N ASN A 104 -0.70 -0.32 8.69
CA ASN A 104 -0.28 -1.24 7.64
C ASN A 104 0.24 -2.56 8.23
N LEU A 105 0.10 -3.64 7.47
CA LEU A 105 0.54 -4.99 7.83
C LEU A 105 1.36 -5.60 6.70
N GLU A 106 2.56 -6.04 7.02
CA GLU A 106 3.51 -6.64 6.08
C GLU A 106 3.82 -8.07 6.51
N THR A 107 3.66 -9.01 5.59
CA THR A 107 4.05 -10.40 5.77
C THR A 107 4.98 -10.83 4.66
N ARG A 108 6.07 -11.52 4.99
CA ARG A 108 6.99 -12.11 4.00
C ARG A 108 7.28 -13.54 4.35
N LEU A 109 7.34 -14.40 3.34
CA LEU A 109 7.74 -15.80 3.47
C LEU A 109 8.72 -16.13 2.35
N GLY A 110 9.84 -16.77 2.67
CA GLY A 110 10.86 -17.01 1.65
C GLY A 110 11.98 -17.93 2.07
N MET A 111 12.95 -18.06 1.17
CA MET A 111 14.19 -18.81 1.36
C MET A 111 15.37 -17.87 1.18
N SER A 112 16.45 -18.14 1.89
CA SER A 112 17.73 -17.46 1.68
C SER A 112 18.89 -18.43 1.62
N ALA A 113 19.87 -18.11 0.80
CA ALA A 113 21.13 -18.82 0.67
C ALA A 113 22.28 -17.88 1.04
N THR A 114 23.13 -18.34 1.95
CA THR A 114 24.32 -17.60 2.38
C THR A 114 25.55 -18.18 1.69
N TRP A 115 26.22 -17.37 0.88
CA TRP A 115 27.50 -17.71 0.25
C TRP A 115 28.57 -16.74 0.73
N ARG A 116 29.45 -17.20 1.64
CA ARG A 116 30.49 -16.38 2.28
C ARG A 116 29.89 -15.16 2.97
N ASN A 117 30.00 -13.98 2.35
CA ASN A 117 29.61 -12.69 2.89
C ASN A 117 28.32 -12.17 2.24
N VAL A 118 27.75 -12.92 1.29
CA VAL A 118 26.58 -12.56 0.50
C VAL A 118 25.41 -13.42 0.93
N VAL A 119 24.28 -12.78 1.18
CA VAL A 119 23.00 -13.44 1.44
C VAL A 119 22.06 -13.07 0.30
N VAL A 120 21.56 -14.09 -0.40
CA VAL A 120 20.51 -13.93 -1.41
C VAL A 120 19.22 -14.48 -0.82
N SER A 121 18.16 -13.68 -0.84
CA SER A 121 16.85 -14.04 -0.34
C SER A 121 15.80 -13.87 -1.44
N ALA A 122 14.87 -14.81 -1.54
CA ALA A 122 13.74 -14.72 -2.45
C ALA A 122 12.48 -15.28 -1.78
N GLY A 123 11.31 -14.77 -2.18
CA GLY A 123 10.06 -15.21 -1.56
C GLY A 123 8.85 -14.43 -2.04
N TYR A 124 7.78 -14.55 -1.27
CA TYR A 124 6.52 -13.86 -1.48
C TYR A 124 6.28 -12.84 -0.36
N GLU A 125 5.73 -11.69 -0.72
CA GLU A 125 5.42 -10.59 0.18
C GLU A 125 3.96 -10.16 0.00
N LEU A 126 3.34 -9.84 1.13
CA LEU A 126 2.01 -9.24 1.25
C LEU A 126 2.17 -7.95 2.05
N ASN A 127 1.66 -6.84 1.57
CA ASN A 127 1.66 -5.56 2.25
C ASN A 127 0.29 -4.91 2.11
N ASP A 128 -0.43 -4.89 3.22
CA ASP A 128 -1.78 -4.37 3.33
C ASP A 128 -1.76 -3.00 4.01
N TRP A 129 -2.37 -2.01 3.38
CA TRP A 129 -2.49 -0.65 3.88
C TRP A 129 -3.96 -0.30 4.11
N PHE A 130 -4.32 -0.12 5.37
CA PHE A 130 -5.70 0.08 5.79
C PHE A 130 -6.12 1.54 5.64
N GLY A 131 -7.14 1.79 4.83
CA GLY A 131 -7.66 3.13 4.57
C GLY A 131 -6.67 4.08 3.88
N LEU A 132 -5.80 3.53 3.02
CA LEU A 132 -4.88 4.33 2.20
C LEU A 132 -5.54 4.84 0.92
N ALA A 133 -6.45 4.06 0.33
CA ALA A 133 -7.26 4.54 -0.78
C ALA A 133 -8.47 5.26 -0.20
N GLU A 134 -8.72 6.49 -0.61
CA GLU A 134 -9.96 7.18 -0.27
C GLU A 134 -10.67 7.52 -1.56
N ARG A 135 -11.93 7.10 -1.67
CA ARG A 135 -12.78 7.42 -2.80
C ARG A 135 -13.97 8.25 -2.29
N SER A 136 -14.11 9.44 -2.87
CA SER A 136 -15.33 10.23 -2.68
C SER A 136 -16.45 9.59 -3.51
N VAL A 137 -17.48 9.04 -2.86
CA VAL A 137 -18.64 8.45 -3.53
C VAL A 137 -19.87 9.33 -3.29
N PHE A 138 -20.56 9.68 -4.37
CA PHE A 138 -21.84 10.37 -4.30
C PHE A 138 -22.95 9.38 -3.96
N THR A 139 -23.53 9.50 -2.76
CA THR A 139 -24.74 8.74 -2.40
C THR A 139 -25.93 9.41 -3.07
N GLY A 140 -26.49 8.77 -4.10
CA GLY A 140 -27.63 9.25 -4.88
C GLY A 140 -28.97 9.25 -4.15
N THR A 141 -29.02 9.67 -2.88
CA THR A 141 -30.27 9.91 -2.15
C THR A 141 -30.62 11.38 -2.20
N THR A 142 -31.86 11.66 -2.56
CA THR A 142 -32.50 12.91 -2.98
C THR A 142 -32.51 14.07 -1.96
N GLU A 143 -31.60 14.07 -0.98
CA GLU A 143 -31.45 15.10 0.03
C GLU A 143 -29.99 15.57 0.09
N ARG A 144 -29.75 16.77 -0.47
CA ARG A 144 -28.55 17.61 -0.28
C ARG A 144 -27.18 16.89 -0.20
N GLY A 145 -26.51 16.73 -1.33
CA GLY A 145 -25.03 16.83 -1.41
C GLY A 145 -24.22 16.03 -0.39
N GLY A 146 -24.66 14.81 -0.06
CA GLY A 146 -23.89 13.91 0.81
C GLY A 146 -22.68 13.37 0.07
N LEU A 147 -21.51 13.98 0.32
CA LEU A 147 -20.24 13.36 -0.01
C LEU A 147 -19.97 12.28 1.04
N ALA A 148 -19.98 11.01 0.62
CA ALA A 148 -19.53 9.92 1.46
C ALA A 148 -18.08 9.59 1.08
N THR A 149 -17.16 9.84 2.01
CA THR A 149 -15.82 9.26 1.96
C THR A 149 -15.94 7.77 2.21
N ILE A 150 -15.47 6.94 1.27
CA ILE A 150 -15.24 5.52 1.51
C ILE A 150 -13.73 5.31 1.49
N SER A 151 -13.18 4.87 2.60
CA SER A 151 -11.79 4.41 2.68
C SER A 151 -11.72 2.95 2.23
N ASP A 152 -10.90 2.68 1.22
CA ASP A 152 -10.57 1.36 0.70
C ASP A 152 -9.15 0.96 1.14
N ASP A 153 -8.93 -0.34 1.26
CA ASP A 153 -7.64 -0.93 1.64
C ASP A 153 -6.82 -1.24 0.37
N ILE A 154 -5.51 -1.00 0.43
CA ILE A 154 -4.58 -1.34 -0.67
C ILE A 154 -3.75 -2.56 -0.26
N LEU A 155 -4.02 -3.68 -0.93
CA LEU A 155 -3.20 -4.89 -0.83
C LEU A 155 -2.19 -4.95 -1.98
N LEU A 156 -0.91 -4.89 -1.63
CA LEU A 156 0.20 -5.16 -2.53
C LEU A 156 0.73 -6.57 -2.29
N GLU A 157 0.83 -7.37 -3.34
CA GLU A 157 1.40 -8.70 -3.26
C GLU A 157 2.37 -8.99 -4.40
N GLY A 158 3.37 -9.84 -4.13
CA GLY A 158 4.28 -10.26 -5.19
C GLY A 158 5.51 -11.01 -4.72
N PHE A 159 6.34 -11.34 -5.70
CA PHE A 159 7.65 -11.95 -5.46
C PHE A 159 8.71 -10.89 -5.21
N PHE A 160 9.63 -11.17 -4.29
CA PHE A 160 10.80 -10.32 -4.07
C PHE A 160 12.09 -11.11 -4.28
N LEU A 161 13.13 -10.35 -4.63
CA LEU A 161 14.53 -10.77 -4.59
C LEU A 161 15.29 -9.73 -3.77
N GLN A 162 16.11 -10.19 -2.84
CA GLN A 162 16.95 -9.33 -2.00
C GLN A 162 18.37 -9.87 -1.99
N VAL A 163 19.35 -8.97 -2.08
CA VAL A 163 20.77 -9.28 -1.92
C VAL A 163 21.33 -8.42 -0.79
N ALA A 164 21.93 -9.05 0.21
CA ALA A 164 22.61 -8.38 1.31
C ALA A 164 24.09 -8.80 1.35
N MET A 165 24.97 -7.86 1.66
CA MET A 165 26.42 -8.09 1.78
C MET A 165 26.91 -7.61 3.15
N GLY A 166 27.60 -8.50 3.86
CA GLY A 166 28.35 -8.15 5.08
C GLY A 166 29.81 -7.82 4.77
N TRP A 167 30.38 -6.87 5.50
CA TRP A 167 31.79 -6.47 5.42
C TRP A 167 32.58 -7.01 6.61
#